data_AF-A0A328ADZ6-F1
#
_entry.id   AF-A0A328ADZ6-F1
#
_cell.length_a   1.000
_cell.length_b   1.000
_cell.length_c   1.000
_cell.angle_alpha   90.00
_cell.angle_beta   90.00
_cell.angle_gamma   90.00
#
_symmetry.space_group_name_H-M   'P 1'
#
loop_
_entity.id
_entity.type
_entity.pdbx_description
1 polymer ?
#
loop_
_entity_poly.entity_id
_entity_poly.type
_entity_poly.pdbx_seq_one_letter_code
_entity_poly.pdbx_strand_id
1 'polypeptide(L)'
;MMKLCVSRELIISAPGRWEAQYRDTKDPKKQAITDRLRELDTSTATAAEVRQIIGNGSWSFFRCDECDQEVERAVRFTAEYSDHSTTLCPSCLRAAAALATAILP
;
A
#
# COMPACT_ATOMS: atom_id res chain seq x y z
N MET A 1 14.42 6.01 7.57
CA MET A 1 13.31 5.73 8.50
C MET A 1 12.66 4.37 8.20
N MET A 2 12.30 3.61 9.24
CA MET A 2 11.52 2.37 9.13
C MET A 2 10.12 2.59 9.68
N LYS A 3 9.09 2.05 9.01
CA LYS A 3 7.70 2.14 9.45
C LYS A 3 6.97 0.82 9.26
N LEU A 4 6.21 0.39 10.26
CA LEU A 4 5.20 -0.66 10.09
C LEU A 4 4.00 -0.07 9.35
N CYS A 5 3.60 -0.72 8.27
CA CYS A 5 2.46 -0.32 7.46
C CYS A 5 1.40 -1.43 7.48
N VAL A 6 0.13 -1.03 7.56
CA VAL A 6 -1.02 -1.95 7.58
C VAL A 6 -2.04 -1.58 6.51
N SER A 7 -2.61 -2.56 5.82
CA SER A 7 -3.50 -2.38 4.67
C SER A 7 -4.71 -1.53 5.03
N ARG A 8 -5.15 -1.60 6.28
CA ARG A 8 -6.22 -0.77 6.80
C ARG A 8 -5.95 0.73 6.64
N GLU A 9 -4.71 1.19 6.82
CA GLU A 9 -4.33 2.58 6.56
C GLU A 9 -4.45 2.94 5.07
N LEU A 10 -4.11 2.00 4.18
CA LEU A 10 -4.29 2.19 2.73
C LEU A 10 -5.77 2.32 2.37
N ILE A 11 -6.62 1.44 2.89
CA ILE A 11 -8.06 1.44 2.63
C ILE A 11 -8.70 2.75 3.11
N ILE A 12 -8.43 3.16 4.35
CA ILE A 12 -8.98 4.40 4.92
C ILE A 12 -8.52 5.62 4.11
N SER A 13 -7.26 5.65 3.69
CA SER A 13 -6.70 6.80 2.95
C SER A 13 -6.94 6.74 1.44
N ALA A 14 -7.48 5.65 0.90
CA ALA A 14 -7.61 5.44 -0.55
C ALA A 14 -8.44 6.53 -1.24
N PRO A 15 -9.64 6.93 -0.76
CA PRO A 15 -10.42 7.99 -1.40
C PRO A 15 -9.65 9.32 -1.46
N GLY A 16 -9.08 9.76 -0.34
CA GLY A 16 -8.35 11.03 -0.28
C GLY A 16 -7.08 11.04 -1.12
N ARG A 17 -6.32 9.93 -1.12
CA ARG A 17 -5.13 9.79 -1.98
C ARG A 17 -5.48 9.74 -3.46
N TRP A 18 -6.58 9.08 -3.82
CA TRP A 18 -7.03 8.99 -5.20
C TRP A 18 -7.44 10.37 -5.71
N GLU A 19 -8.25 11.09 -4.93
CA GLU A 19 -8.67 12.44 -5.25
C GLU A 19 -7.48 13.41 -5.33
N ALA A 20 -6.49 13.30 -4.44
CA ALA A 20 -5.28 14.10 -4.53
C ALA A 20 -4.48 13.80 -5.81
N GLN A 21 -4.35 12.53 -6.21
CA GLN A 21 -3.62 12.13 -7.40
C GLN A 21 -4.33 12.51 -8.71
N TYR A 22 -5.66 12.50 -8.71
CA TYR A 22 -6.47 12.66 -9.91
C TYR A 22 -7.38 13.89 -9.90
N ARG A 23 -7.11 14.86 -9.01
CA ARG A 23 -7.93 16.07 -8.82
C ARG A 23 -8.30 16.77 -10.12
N ASP A 24 -7.31 16.98 -10.97
CA ASP A 24 -7.44 17.76 -12.21
C ASP A 24 -7.60 16.88 -13.45
N THR A 25 -7.91 15.59 -13.27
CA THR A 25 -8.05 14.66 -14.39
C THR A 25 -9.31 14.97 -15.20
N LYS A 26 -9.18 14.90 -16.54
CA LYS A 26 -10.30 14.94 -17.48
C LYS A 26 -10.73 13.55 -17.95
N ASP A 27 -10.10 12.49 -17.44
CA ASP A 27 -10.43 11.12 -17.79
C ASP A 27 -11.76 10.73 -17.11
N PRO A 28 -12.85 10.46 -17.88
CA PRO A 28 -14.14 10.12 -17.31
C PRO A 28 -14.11 8.82 -16.49
N LYS A 29 -13.20 7.88 -16.80
CA LYS A 29 -13.03 6.65 -16.00
C LYS A 29 -12.50 6.97 -14.61
N LYS A 30 -11.56 7.91 -14.51
CA LYS A 30 -10.98 8.32 -13.23
C LYS A 30 -11.99 9.10 -12.40
N GLN A 31 -12.80 9.94 -13.04
CA GLN A 31 -13.90 10.66 -12.39
C GLN A 31 -14.94 9.68 -11.83
N ALA A 32 -15.37 8.67 -12.60
CA ALA A 32 -16.28 7.64 -12.11
C ALA A 32 -15.72 6.83 -10.92
N ILE A 33 -14.41 6.54 -10.91
CA ILE A 33 -13.78 5.90 -9.75
C ILE A 33 -13.79 6.84 -8.54
N THR A 34 -13.48 8.13 -8.74
CA THR A 34 -13.52 9.15 -7.67
C THR A 34 -14.91 9.22 -7.03
N ASP A 35 -15.98 9.26 -7.82
CA ASP A 35 -17.34 9.33 -7.30
C ASP A 35 -17.70 8.08 -6.48
N ARG A 36 -17.35 6.88 -6.98
CA ARG A 36 -17.55 5.63 -6.22
C ARG A 36 -16.74 5.57 -4.92
N LEU A 37 -15.53 6.13 -4.90
CA LEU A 37 -14.70 6.19 -3.69
C LEU A 37 -15.23 7.21 -2.67
N ARG A 38 -15.93 8.27 -3.09
CA ARG A 38 -16.57 9.23 -2.19
C ARG A 38 -17.76 8.63 -1.43
N GLU A 39 -18.44 7.66 -2.04
CA GLU A 39 -19.55 6.93 -1.43
C GLU A 39 -19.09 5.79 -0.51
N LEU A 40 -17.80 5.46 -0.51
CA LEU A 40 -17.26 4.35 0.28
C LEU A 40 -17.24 4.69 1.78
N ASP A 41 -17.94 3.91 2.60
CA ASP A 41 -17.81 3.97 4.05
C ASP A 41 -16.45 3.40 4.48
N THR A 42 -15.46 4.28 4.62
CA THR A 42 -14.11 3.90 5.01
C THR A 42 -14.05 3.21 6.38
N SER A 43 -15.05 3.37 7.26
CA SER A 43 -15.05 2.75 8.60
C SER A 43 -15.28 1.23 8.55
N THR A 44 -15.96 0.74 7.52
CA THR A 44 -16.29 -0.68 7.33
C THR A 44 -15.68 -1.30 6.08
N ALA A 45 -15.20 -0.48 5.14
CA ALA A 45 -14.64 -0.92 3.88
C ALA A 45 -13.49 -1.94 4.01
N THR A 46 -13.49 -2.89 3.08
CA THR A 46 -12.51 -3.96 2.91
C THR A 46 -11.56 -3.68 1.74
N ALA A 47 -10.43 -4.39 1.71
CA ALA A 47 -9.49 -4.31 0.59
C ALA A 47 -10.12 -4.77 -0.74
N ALA A 48 -11.04 -5.75 -0.68
CA ALA A 48 -11.72 -6.27 -1.85
C ALA A 48 -12.65 -5.22 -2.49
N GLU A 49 -13.38 -4.46 -1.69
CA GLU A 49 -14.24 -3.38 -2.17
C GLU A 49 -13.43 -2.27 -2.86
N VAL A 50 -12.30 -1.85 -2.25
CA VAL A 50 -11.40 -0.87 -2.86
C VAL A 50 -10.84 -1.40 -4.19
N ARG A 51 -10.40 -2.66 -4.24
CA ARG A 51 -9.91 -3.31 -5.45
C ARG A 51 -10.98 -3.39 -6.54
N GLN A 52 -12.22 -3.65 -6.17
CA GLN A 52 -13.35 -3.69 -7.12
C GLN A 52 -13.69 -2.29 -7.67
N ILE A 53 -13.56 -1.24 -6.86
CA ILE A 53 -13.80 0.13 -7.29
C ILE A 53 -12.69 0.61 -8.23
N ILE A 54 -11.42 0.43 -7.85
CA ILE A 54 -10.26 0.96 -8.55
C ILE A 54 -9.81 0.05 -9.72
N GLY A 55 -10.07 -1.25 -9.63
CA GLY A 55 -9.69 -2.26 -10.62
C GLY A 55 -8.32 -2.92 -10.40
N ASN A 56 -7.65 -2.68 -9.27
CA ASN A 56 -6.40 -3.35 -8.89
C ASN A 56 -6.13 -3.29 -7.37
N GLY A 57 -5.16 -4.06 -6.87
CA GLY A 57 -4.84 -4.18 -5.45
C GLY A 57 -3.84 -3.16 -4.90
N SER A 58 -3.22 -2.31 -5.73
CA SER A 58 -2.12 -1.43 -5.30
C SER A 58 -2.53 -0.31 -4.34
N TRP A 59 -3.85 -0.13 -4.16
CA TRP A 59 -4.45 0.86 -3.26
C TRP A 59 -4.95 0.24 -1.95
N SER A 60 -4.87 -1.08 -1.79
CA SER A 60 -5.39 -1.80 -0.63
C SER A 60 -4.41 -2.82 -0.05
N PHE A 61 -3.32 -3.13 -0.74
CA PHE A 61 -2.27 -4.03 -0.29
C PHE A 61 -0.88 -3.43 -0.45
N PHE A 62 0.08 -3.98 0.30
CA PHE A 62 1.49 -3.77 0.05
C PHE A 62 2.02 -4.91 -0.79
N ARG A 63 2.88 -4.60 -1.75
CA ARG A 63 3.66 -5.60 -2.48
C ARG A 63 5.00 -5.74 -1.79
N CYS A 64 5.42 -6.97 -1.50
CA CYS A 64 6.75 -7.23 -0.99
C CYS A 64 7.77 -7.13 -2.14
N ASP A 65 8.83 -6.34 -1.97
CA ASP A 65 9.84 -6.17 -3.02
C ASP A 65 10.76 -7.40 -3.20
N GLU A 66 10.77 -8.31 -2.23
CA GLU A 66 11.55 -9.54 -2.26
C GLU A 66 10.79 -10.71 -2.90
N CYS A 67 9.60 -11.04 -2.38
CA CYS A 67 8.84 -12.24 -2.82
C CYS A 67 7.64 -11.94 -3.70
N ASP A 68 7.43 -10.68 -4.06
CA ASP A 68 6.36 -10.19 -4.94
C ASP A 68 4.92 -10.38 -4.43
N GLN A 69 4.74 -10.91 -3.21
CA GLN A 69 3.41 -11.18 -2.66
C GLN A 69 2.70 -9.91 -2.20
N GLU A 70 1.38 -9.85 -2.44
CA GLU A 70 0.49 -8.87 -1.84
C GLU A 70 0.22 -9.25 -0.37
N VAL A 71 0.47 -8.33 0.56
CA VAL A 71 0.33 -8.55 2.00
C VAL A 71 -0.40 -7.41 2.69
N GLU A 72 -1.08 -7.74 3.79
CA GLU A 72 -1.80 -6.77 4.62
C GLU A 72 -0.90 -5.99 5.57
N ARG A 73 0.29 -6.52 5.88
CA ARG A 73 1.24 -5.88 6.79
C ARG A 73 2.62 -5.97 6.18
N ALA A 74 3.36 -4.88 6.22
CA ALA A 74 4.73 -4.82 5.74
C ALA A 74 5.54 -3.80 6.54
N VAL A 75 6.86 -3.92 6.50
CA VAL A 75 7.77 -2.87 6.98
C VAL A 75 8.31 -2.14 5.77
N ARG A 76 8.14 -0.81 5.75
CA ARG A 76 8.73 0.06 4.75
C ARG A 76 9.99 0.72 5.29
N PHE A 77 11.05 0.62 4.52
CA PHE A 77 12.34 1.28 4.70
C PHE A 77 12.38 2.44 3.71
N THR A 78 12.60 3.65 4.20
CA THR A 78 12.73 4.86 3.37
C THR A 78 14.04 5.53 3.72
N ALA A 79 14.88 5.84 2.73
CA ALA A 79 16.08 6.63 2.96
C ALA A 79 15.72 8.12 3.03
N GLU A 80 16.38 8.87 3.90
CA GLU A 80 16.04 10.26 4.24
C GLU A 80 16.19 11.24 3.06
N TYR A 81 16.91 10.84 2.01
CA TYR A 81 17.18 11.63 0.80
C TYR A 81 17.00 10.83 -0.49
N SER A 82 16.16 9.79 -0.45
CA SER A 82 15.87 8.98 -1.64
C SER A 82 14.38 8.79 -1.82
N ASP A 83 13.94 8.86 -3.07
CA ASP A 83 12.60 8.45 -3.48
C ASP A 83 12.45 6.93 -3.50
N HIS A 84 13.53 6.19 -3.27
CA HIS A 84 13.50 4.75 -3.14
C HIS A 84 13.05 4.33 -1.73
N SER A 85 12.02 3.50 -1.70
CA SER A 85 11.62 2.77 -0.51
C SER A 85 11.64 1.28 -0.80
N THR A 86 12.04 0.49 0.19
CA THR A 86 11.92 -0.97 0.16
C THR A 86 10.81 -1.38 1.10
N THR A 87 9.95 -2.29 0.68
CA THR A 87 8.82 -2.82 1.44
C THR A 87 8.98 -4.32 1.59
N LEU A 88 9.14 -4.80 2.83
CA LEU A 88 9.29 -6.24 3.12
C LEU A 88 8.09 -6.75 3.90
N CYS A 89 7.57 -7.91 3.49
CA CYS A 89 6.58 -8.64 4.27
C CYS A 89 7.21 -9.30 5.51
N PRO A 90 6.42 -9.70 6.52
CA PRO A 90 6.94 -10.31 7.75
C PRO A 90 7.72 -11.61 7.55
N SER A 91 7.45 -12.39 6.51
CA SER A 91 8.21 -13.61 6.21
C SER A 91 9.60 -13.28 5.67
N CYS A 92 9.70 -12.43 4.64
CA CYS A 92 10.98 -11.99 4.09
C CYS A 92 11.81 -11.19 5.10
N LEU A 93 11.17 -10.35 5.93
CA LEU A 93 11.89 -9.63 6.99
C LEU A 93 12.50 -10.59 8.01
N ARG A 94 11.78 -11.65 8.41
CA ARG A 94 12.31 -12.68 9.31
C ARG A 94 13.45 -13.46 8.68
N ALA A 95 13.34 -13.80 7.40
CA ALA A 95 14.42 -14.47 6.67
C ALA A 95 15.68 -13.59 6.62
N ALA A 96 15.53 -12.30 6.29
CA ALA A 96 16.62 -11.34 6.28
C ALA A 96 17.27 -11.17 7.67
N ALA A 97 16.47 -11.10 8.74
CA ALA A 97 16.98 -11.00 10.10
C ALA A 97 17.79 -12.25 10.51
N ALA A 98 17.31 -13.45 10.16
CA ALA A 98 18.03 -14.70 10.43
C ALA A 98 19.38 -14.75 9.68
N LEU A 99 19.41 -14.31 8.43
CA LEU A 99 20.66 -14.18 7.66
C LEU A 99 21.59 -13.14 8.26
N ALA A 100 21.06 -12.00 8.72
CA ALA A 100 21.85 -10.95 9.36
C ALA A 100 22.55 -11.46 10.63
N THR A 101 21.87 -12.26 11.46
CA THR A 101 22.49 -12.89 12.64
C THR A 101 23.63 -13.84 12.28
N ALA A 102 23.62 -14.45 11.10
CA ALA A 102 24.70 -15.34 10.66
C ALA A 102 25.95 -14.60 10.14
N ILE A 103 25.84 -13.32 9.78
CA ILE A 103 26.93 -12.53 9.17
C ILE A 103 27.44 -11.40 10.06
N LEU A 104 26.67 -10.98 11.06
CA LEU A 104 27.10 -9.97 12.02
C LEU A 104 27.90 -10.65 13.14
N PRO A 105 29.06 -10.07 13.54
CA PRO A 105 29.96 -10.63 14.55
C PRO A 105 29.35 -10.66 15.96
#